data_AF-A0A0J7N144-F1
#
_entry.id   AF-A0A0J7N144-F1
#
_cell.length_a   1.000
_cell.length_b   1.000
_cell.length_c   1.000
_cell.angle_alpha   90.00
_cell.angle_beta   90.00
_cell.angle_gamma   90.00
#
_symmetry.space_group_name_H-M   'P 1'
#
loop_
_entity.id
_entity.type
_entity.pdbx_description
1 polymer ?
#
loop_
_entity_poly.entity_id
_entity_poly.type
_entity_poly.pdbx_seq_one_letter_code
_entity_poly.pdbx_strand_id
1 'polypeptide(L)'
;MDFQNVSLVQTCGICETICDQSEIENHSCLEGYAQYTIDPQTFYFYPVLDDGVTIIRKSKMPNNEEQVVATRLQEKKTKVQSREPLWNYKLPLPQRNIRIVINLWQEVADALNGNITADEAKAKFKSLHDTYRRIIKSETCASGSARKNSGKQWAHYVSMEFMRDSCLLKTTESNIEDPMNNDLEDNGESVENIESNHGSRNKKRRNDSNTCTSAIERIANALCDNNDVMPDLPPPPVPDEIDSFLSMLGCQLRELESRKRREIMRKILNITYDTLTEQY
;
A
#
# COMPACT_ATOMS: atom_id res chain seq x y z
N MET A 1 -39.18 18.42 -1.04
CA MET A 1 -38.72 17.20 -0.35
C MET A 1 -37.61 17.65 0.56
N ASP A 2 -37.94 17.80 1.84
CA ASP A 2 -37.04 18.28 2.87
C ASP A 2 -35.92 17.28 3.08
N PHE A 3 -34.68 17.70 2.82
CA PHE A 3 -33.52 16.92 3.24
C PHE A 3 -33.51 16.95 4.77
N GLN A 4 -33.93 15.83 5.37
CA GLN A 4 -33.82 15.62 6.81
C GLN A 4 -32.39 15.94 7.25
N ASN A 5 -32.32 16.95 8.12
CA ASN A 5 -31.12 17.39 8.80
C ASN A 5 -30.59 16.19 9.60
N VAL A 6 -29.56 15.51 9.09
CA VAL A 6 -28.93 14.40 9.81
C VAL A 6 -28.15 15.05 10.96
N SER A 7 -28.67 14.93 12.18
CA SER A 7 -27.98 15.39 13.39
C SER A 7 -26.71 14.57 13.58
N LEU A 8 -25.55 15.22 13.44
CA LEU A 8 -24.26 14.59 13.70
C LEU A 8 -24.05 14.51 15.22
N VAL A 9 -24.21 13.30 15.76
CA VAL A 9 -24.03 13.00 17.18
C VAL A 9 -22.64 12.43 17.47
N GLN A 10 -22.13 12.69 18.67
CA GLN A 10 -20.84 12.21 19.16
C GLN A 10 -21.02 11.61 20.55
N THR A 11 -20.07 10.76 20.95
CA THR A 11 -20.13 10.04 22.23
C THR A 11 -19.01 10.52 23.16
N CYS A 12 -19.34 10.82 24.42
CA CYS A 12 -18.34 11.18 25.41
C CYS A 12 -17.48 9.97 25.79
N GLY A 13 -16.16 10.09 25.66
CA GLY A 13 -15.20 9.05 26.06
C GLY A 13 -14.99 8.86 27.57
N ILE A 14 -15.67 9.64 28.41
CA ILE A 14 -15.58 9.56 29.87
C ILE A 14 -16.87 8.98 30.47
N CYS A 15 -18.02 9.54 30.13
CA CYS A 15 -19.32 9.13 30.70
C CYS A 15 -20.21 8.35 29.72
N GLU A 16 -19.78 8.16 28.46
CA GLU A 16 -20.53 7.44 27.42
C GLU A 16 -21.87 8.10 27.03
N THR A 17 -22.10 9.35 27.43
CA THR A 17 -23.28 10.10 27.01
C THR A 17 -23.15 10.52 25.55
N ILE A 18 -24.23 10.36 24.79
CA ILE A 18 -24.33 10.79 23.40
C ILE A 18 -24.91 12.21 23.39
N CYS A 19 -24.25 13.13 22.70
CA CYS A 19 -24.72 14.51 22.54
C CYS A 19 -24.52 15.01 21.10
N ASP A 20 -25.19 16.10 20.76
CA ASP A 20 -25.04 16.75 19.46
C ASP A 20 -23.71 17.51 19.37
N GLN A 21 -23.20 17.67 18.14
CA GLN A 21 -21.92 18.35 17.89
C GLN A 21 -21.86 19.78 18.46
N SER A 22 -23.00 20.47 18.51
CA SER A 22 -23.12 21.82 19.07
C SER A 22 -23.07 21.86 20.61
N GLU A 23 -23.28 20.73 21.26
CA GLU A 23 -23.36 20.62 22.73
C GLU A 23 -22.08 20.06 23.36
N ILE A 24 -21.13 19.60 22.54
CA ILE A 24 -19.85 19.04 23.03
C ILE A 24 -19.12 20.04 23.92
N GLU A 25 -18.97 21.30 23.50
CA GLU A 25 -18.22 22.33 24.25
C GLU A 25 -18.79 22.57 25.66
N ASN A 26 -20.08 22.32 25.85
CA ASN A 26 -20.78 22.51 27.13
C ASN A 26 -20.92 21.20 27.93
N HIS A 27 -20.32 20.11 27.46
CA HIS A 27 -20.45 18.81 28.10
C HIS A 27 -19.68 18.78 29.43
N SER A 28 -20.32 18.30 30.50
CA SER A 28 -19.78 18.32 31.87
C SER A 28 -18.40 17.67 32.02
N CYS A 29 -18.12 16.60 31.27
CA CYS A 29 -16.81 15.96 31.29
C CYS A 29 -15.66 16.78 30.65
N LEU A 30 -15.95 17.91 29.98
CA LEU A 30 -14.95 18.84 29.46
C LEU A 30 -14.71 20.04 30.40
N GLU A 31 -15.49 20.16 31.47
CA GLU A 31 -15.32 21.26 32.43
C GLU A 31 -13.94 21.20 33.09
N GLY A 32 -13.19 22.31 32.98
CA GLY A 32 -11.81 22.41 33.46
C GLY A 32 -10.72 22.01 32.46
N TYR A 33 -11.07 21.59 31.24
CA TYR A 33 -10.11 21.34 30.16
C TYR A 33 -10.17 22.45 29.11
N ALA A 34 -9.00 22.92 28.67
CA ALA A 34 -8.92 23.99 27.66
C ALA A 34 -9.28 23.51 26.24
N GLN A 35 -9.13 22.21 25.97
CA GLN A 35 -9.25 21.62 24.64
C GLN A 35 -9.87 20.22 24.72
N TYR A 36 -10.44 19.78 23.60
CA TYR A 36 -10.92 18.42 23.39
C TYR A 36 -10.54 17.95 21.98
N THR A 37 -10.57 16.63 21.76
CA THR A 37 -10.37 16.01 20.46
C THR A 37 -11.52 15.08 20.13
N ILE A 38 -11.78 14.85 18.84
CA ILE A 38 -12.78 13.90 18.35
C ILE A 38 -12.06 12.84 17.52
N ASP A 39 -12.28 11.57 17.83
CA ASP A 39 -11.82 10.46 17.01
C ASP A 39 -12.71 10.34 15.76
N PRO A 40 -12.17 10.56 14.55
CA PRO A 40 -12.95 10.55 13.32
C PRO A 40 -13.49 9.17 12.94
N GLN A 41 -12.96 8.08 13.52
CA GLN A 41 -13.43 6.72 13.24
C GLN A 41 -14.58 6.30 14.15
N THR A 42 -14.47 6.62 15.44
CA THR A 42 -15.42 6.17 16.45
C THR A 42 -16.46 7.23 16.81
N PHE A 43 -16.24 8.50 16.42
CA PHE A 43 -17.01 9.67 16.82
C PHE A 43 -17.03 9.89 18.34
N TYR A 44 -16.04 9.36 19.06
CA TYR A 44 -15.85 9.64 20.47
C TYR A 44 -15.07 10.93 20.65
N PHE A 45 -15.48 11.76 21.60
CA PHE A 45 -14.72 12.94 22.01
C PHE A 45 -14.10 12.75 23.40
N TYR A 46 -12.92 13.34 23.56
CA TYR A 46 -12.10 13.23 24.78
C TYR A 46 -11.53 14.60 25.15
N PRO A 47 -11.53 15.00 26.44
CA PRO A 47 -10.78 16.17 26.87
C PRO A 47 -9.28 15.92 26.75
N VAL A 48 -8.55 16.99 26.44
CA VAL A 48 -7.10 17.00 26.25
C VAL A 48 -6.47 17.82 27.38
N LEU A 49 -5.38 17.30 27.96
CA LEU A 49 -4.59 18.03 28.95
C LEU A 49 -3.80 19.18 28.32
N ASP A 50 -3.22 20.05 29.17
CA ASP A 50 -2.44 21.22 28.75
C ASP A 50 -1.22 20.87 27.87
N ASP A 51 -0.79 19.61 27.87
CA ASP A 51 0.28 19.11 27.01
C ASP A 51 -0.14 18.93 25.53
N GLY A 52 -1.44 19.05 25.22
CA GLY A 52 -2.00 18.92 23.88
C GLY A 52 -1.94 17.51 23.29
N VAL A 53 -1.43 16.52 24.03
CA VAL A 53 -1.18 15.16 23.53
C VAL A 53 -1.74 14.07 24.43
N THR A 54 -2.17 14.39 25.65
CA THR A 54 -2.74 13.42 26.58
C THR A 54 -4.24 13.61 26.68
N ILE A 55 -4.99 12.54 26.41
CA ILE A 55 -6.45 12.50 26.52
C ILE A 55 -6.88 11.78 27.78
N ILE A 56 -8.04 12.17 28.31
CA ILE A 56 -8.70 11.48 29.41
C ILE A 56 -9.84 10.63 28.86
N ARG A 57 -9.82 9.33 29.16
CA ARG A 57 -10.85 8.39 28.68
C ARG A 57 -11.15 7.32 29.72
N LYS A 58 -12.35 6.76 29.67
CA LYS A 58 -12.71 5.56 30.44
C LYS A 58 -12.09 4.33 29.77
N SER A 59 -11.42 3.49 30.54
CA SER A 59 -10.81 2.25 30.05
C SER A 59 -11.07 1.11 31.01
N LYS A 60 -11.20 -0.09 30.45
CA LYS A 60 -11.28 -1.33 31.21
C LYS A 60 -9.89 -1.75 31.67
N MET A 61 -9.73 -1.92 32.97
CA MET A 61 -8.49 -2.30 33.62
C MET A 61 -8.31 -3.83 33.61
N PRO A 62 -7.09 -4.36 33.86
CA PRO A 62 -6.83 -5.80 33.86
C PRO A 62 -7.66 -6.59 34.89
N ASN A 63 -8.11 -5.93 35.95
CA ASN A 63 -9.00 -6.47 36.98
C ASN A 63 -10.49 -6.40 36.61
N ASN A 64 -10.82 -6.10 35.34
CA ASN A 64 -12.18 -5.94 34.82
C ASN A 64 -12.95 -4.71 35.34
N GLU A 65 -12.32 -3.82 36.11
CA GLU A 65 -12.92 -2.57 36.58
C GLU A 65 -12.75 -1.45 35.54
N GLU A 66 -13.71 -0.53 35.47
CA GLU A 66 -13.64 0.63 34.58
C GLU A 66 -13.07 1.82 35.34
N GLN A 67 -12.01 2.43 34.81
CA GLN A 67 -11.40 3.60 35.41
C GLN A 67 -11.13 4.67 34.35
N VAL A 68 -11.25 5.93 34.77
CA VAL A 68 -10.82 7.09 33.97
C VAL A 68 -9.30 7.13 33.98
N VAL A 69 -8.68 7.05 32.80
CA VAL A 69 -7.23 6.98 32.61
C VAL A 69 -6.76 8.09 31.67
N ALA A 70 -5.61 8.67 32.00
CA ALA A 70 -4.87 9.55 31.10
C ALA A 70 -4.06 8.69 30.13
N THR A 71 -4.33 8.80 28.84
CA THR A 71 -3.59 8.09 27.79
C THR A 71 -3.10 9.10 26.77
N ARG A 72 -1.85 8.96 26.32
CA ARG A 72 -1.36 9.75 25.18
C ARG A 72 -2.21 9.42 23.94
N LEU A 73 -2.57 10.42 23.14
CA LEU A 73 -3.07 10.28 21.77
C LEU A 73 -2.02 9.50 20.97
N GLN A 74 -2.08 8.18 21.09
CA GLN A 74 -1.27 7.30 20.28
C GLN A 74 -2.11 7.00 19.05
N GLU A 75 -1.79 7.66 17.94
CA GLU A 75 -1.93 6.97 16.66
C GLU A 75 -1.16 5.66 16.83
N LYS A 76 -1.87 4.53 17.00
CA LYS A 76 -1.25 3.21 17.13
C LYS A 76 -0.75 2.77 15.76
N LYS A 77 0.12 3.57 15.14
CA LYS A 77 0.81 3.27 13.91
C LYS A 77 1.79 2.15 14.20
N THR A 78 1.59 1.03 13.53
CA THR A 78 2.53 -0.09 13.50
C THR A 78 3.88 0.44 13.01
N LYS A 79 5.00 -0.12 13.44
CA LYS A 79 6.36 0.36 13.07
C LYS A 79 6.62 0.42 11.57
N VAL A 80 5.90 -0.40 10.80
CA VAL A 80 5.94 -0.37 9.34
C VAL A 80 5.02 0.72 8.76
N GLN A 81 3.87 0.99 9.40
CA GLN A 81 2.97 2.09 9.04
C GLN A 81 3.66 3.45 9.17
N SER A 82 4.48 3.64 10.20
CA SER A 82 5.21 4.91 10.41
C SER A 82 6.34 5.16 9.40
N ARG A 83 6.68 4.18 8.56
CA ARG A 83 7.80 4.26 7.62
C ARG A 83 7.29 4.19 6.19
N GLU A 84 6.73 5.31 5.73
CA GLU A 84 6.13 5.44 4.39
C GLU A 84 6.99 4.92 3.23
N PRO A 85 8.33 5.12 3.20
CA PRO A 85 9.14 4.59 2.11
C PRO A 85 9.12 3.06 1.96
N LEU A 86 8.70 2.33 2.99
CA LEU A 86 8.58 0.86 2.94
C LEU A 86 7.34 0.36 2.17
N TRP A 87 6.29 1.19 2.07
CA TRP A 87 4.99 0.75 1.56
C TRP A 87 4.32 1.72 0.58
N ASN A 88 4.74 3.00 0.58
CA ASN A 88 4.20 4.04 -0.28
C ASN A 88 5.05 4.20 -1.55
N TYR A 89 4.69 3.46 -2.59
CA TYR A 89 5.36 3.51 -3.90
C TYR A 89 5.11 4.80 -4.69
N LYS A 90 4.20 5.68 -4.21
CA LYS A 90 3.96 7.01 -4.80
C LYS A 90 5.08 8.00 -4.46
N LEU A 91 5.95 7.68 -3.49
CA LEU A 91 7.07 8.54 -3.13
C LEU A 91 8.13 8.58 -4.25
N PRO A 92 8.72 9.75 -4.54
CA PRO A 92 9.85 9.90 -5.46
C PRO A 92 10.99 8.94 -5.14
N LEU A 93 11.65 8.40 -6.19
CA LEU A 93 12.79 7.48 -6.05
C LEU A 93 13.89 7.95 -5.08
N PRO A 94 14.25 9.26 -5.01
CA PRO A 94 15.23 9.74 -4.04
C PRO A 94 14.84 9.47 -2.57
N GLN A 95 13.55 9.43 -2.26
CA GLN A 95 13.00 9.24 -0.91
C GLN A 95 12.82 7.76 -0.55
N ARG A 96 12.92 6.85 -1.54
CA ARG A 96 12.82 5.39 -1.37
C ARG A 96 14.02 4.64 -1.93
N ASN A 97 15.19 5.29 -1.93
CA ASN A 97 16.44 4.66 -2.37
C ASN A 97 16.69 3.38 -1.56
N ILE A 98 17.29 2.37 -2.19
CA ILE A 98 17.61 1.08 -1.58
C ILE A 98 18.28 1.21 -0.21
N ARG A 99 19.20 2.17 -0.06
CA ARG A 99 19.91 2.41 1.21
C ARG A 99 18.96 2.86 2.32
N ILE A 100 17.96 3.68 1.96
CA ILE A 100 16.92 4.15 2.89
C ILE A 100 16.03 2.96 3.29
N VAL A 101 15.60 2.13 2.33
CA VAL A 101 14.75 0.97 2.61
C VAL A 101 15.44 -0.05 3.52
N ILE A 102 16.73 -0.33 3.29
CA ILE A 102 17.53 -1.24 4.15
C ILE A 102 17.60 -0.70 5.57
N ASN A 103 17.96 0.58 5.74
CA ASN A 103 18.05 1.21 7.06
C ASN A 103 16.70 1.18 7.80
N LEU A 104 15.60 1.46 7.08
CA LEU A 104 14.27 1.44 7.66
C LEU A 104 13.84 0.03 8.13
N TRP A 105 14.21 -1.02 7.40
CA TRP A 105 13.97 -2.40 7.86
C TRP A 105 14.81 -2.76 9.09
N GLN A 106 16.04 -2.28 9.15
CA GLN A 106 16.89 -2.44 10.31
C GLN A 106 16.28 -1.77 11.54
N GLU A 107 15.81 -0.52 11.42
CA GLU A 107 15.14 0.16 12.52
C GLU A 107 13.84 -0.53 12.97
N VAL A 108 13.11 -1.17 12.04
CA VAL A 108 11.92 -1.97 12.39
C VAL A 108 12.32 -3.17 13.24
N ALA A 109 13.41 -3.85 12.89
CA ALA A 109 13.95 -4.98 13.66
C ALA A 109 14.46 -4.56 15.04
N ASP A 110 15.25 -3.47 15.09
CA ASP A 110 15.79 -2.91 16.34
C ASP A 110 14.65 -2.51 17.28
N ALA A 111 13.62 -1.87 16.74
CA ALA A 111 12.45 -1.50 17.51
C ALA A 111 11.67 -2.73 18.00
N LEU A 112 11.70 -3.87 17.29
CA LEU A 112 11.07 -5.15 17.72
C LEU A 112 11.92 -5.92 18.74
N ASN A 113 12.89 -5.24 19.39
CA ASN A 113 13.72 -5.76 20.48
C ASN A 113 14.52 -7.02 20.10
N GLY A 114 14.90 -7.17 18.82
CA GLY A 114 15.77 -8.26 18.37
C GLY A 114 15.12 -9.65 18.30
N ASN A 115 13.79 -9.76 18.49
CA ASN A 115 13.08 -11.04 18.33
C ASN A 115 12.93 -11.49 16.86
N ILE A 116 13.17 -10.59 15.91
CA ILE A 116 12.97 -10.80 14.47
C ILE A 116 14.06 -10.00 13.74
N THR A 117 14.76 -10.61 12.79
CA THR A 117 15.76 -9.92 11.97
C THR A 117 15.09 -9.01 10.92
N ALA A 118 15.85 -8.06 10.34
CA ALA A 118 15.33 -7.18 9.28
C ALA A 118 14.73 -7.98 8.11
N ASP A 119 15.39 -9.06 7.70
CA ASP A 119 14.94 -9.94 6.62
C ASP A 119 13.69 -10.75 6.99
N GLU A 120 13.62 -11.25 8.22
CA GLU A 120 12.41 -11.95 8.70
C GLU A 120 11.22 -10.99 8.83
N ALA A 121 11.45 -9.74 9.25
CA ALA A 121 10.43 -8.71 9.32
C ALA A 121 9.92 -8.36 7.91
N LYS A 122 10.84 -8.21 6.95
CA LYS A 122 10.54 -7.99 5.53
C LYS A 122 9.75 -9.16 4.94
N ALA A 123 10.15 -10.41 5.21
CA ALA A 123 9.47 -11.61 4.72
C ALA A 123 8.06 -11.74 5.29
N LYS A 124 7.88 -11.52 6.60
CA LYS A 124 6.56 -11.51 7.26
C LYS A 124 5.68 -10.41 6.67
N PHE A 125 6.22 -9.21 6.48
CA PHE A 125 5.50 -8.11 5.87
C PHE A 125 5.13 -8.40 4.41
N LYS A 126 6.01 -9.01 3.61
CA LYS A 126 5.72 -9.42 2.24
C LYS A 126 4.55 -10.42 2.19
N SER A 127 4.52 -11.39 3.09
CA SER A 127 3.40 -12.35 3.22
C SER A 127 2.08 -11.67 3.60
N LEU A 128 2.11 -10.74 4.56
CA LEU A 128 0.95 -9.93 4.94
C LEU A 128 0.46 -9.07 3.77
N HIS A 129 1.38 -8.37 3.10
CA HIS A 129 1.10 -7.50 1.97
C HIS A 129 0.48 -8.28 0.80
N ASP A 130 1.01 -9.44 0.46
CA ASP A 130 0.45 -10.29 -0.60
C ASP A 130 -0.98 -10.75 -0.28
N THR A 131 -1.21 -11.16 0.97
CA THR A 131 -2.55 -11.54 1.44
C THR A 131 -3.52 -10.36 1.37
N TYR A 132 -3.10 -9.18 1.82
CA TYR A 132 -3.90 -7.96 1.76
C TYR A 132 -4.22 -7.55 0.31
N ARG A 133 -3.23 -7.60 -0.59
CA ARG A 133 -3.41 -7.33 -2.02
C ARG A 133 -4.46 -8.27 -2.64
N ARG A 134 -4.43 -9.56 -2.30
CA ARG A 134 -5.43 -10.55 -2.75
C ARG A 134 -6.84 -10.20 -2.27
N ILE A 135 -6.99 -9.74 -1.03
CA ILE A 135 -8.27 -9.28 -0.48
C ILE A 135 -8.78 -8.03 -1.23
N ILE A 136 -7.94 -7.01 -1.44
CA ILE A 136 -8.34 -5.79 -2.15
C ILE A 136 -8.69 -6.05 -3.63
N LYS A 137 -7.95 -6.94 -4.30
CA LYS A 137 -8.27 -7.37 -5.67
C LYS A 137 -9.61 -8.12 -5.74
N SER A 138 -9.92 -8.97 -4.78
CA SER A 138 -11.20 -9.68 -4.76
C SER A 138 -12.38 -8.75 -4.44
N GLU A 139 -12.18 -7.68 -3.66
CA GLU A 139 -13.18 -6.64 -3.42
C GLU A 139 -13.52 -5.82 -4.68
N THR A 140 -12.51 -5.52 -5.52
CA THR A 140 -12.66 -4.66 -6.70
C THR A 140 -13.17 -5.39 -7.95
N CYS A 141 -12.85 -6.68 -8.12
CA CYS A 141 -13.23 -7.45 -9.32
C CYS A 141 -14.68 -7.99 -9.30
N ALA A 142 -15.41 -7.89 -8.20
CA ALA A 142 -16.73 -8.51 -8.07
C ALA A 142 -17.88 -7.62 -8.59
N SER A 143 -17.98 -7.45 -9.92
CA SER A 143 -19.26 -7.10 -10.57
C SER A 143 -19.99 -8.39 -10.93
N GLY A 144 -20.85 -8.89 -10.02
CA GLY A 144 -21.66 -10.10 -10.24
C GLY A 144 -22.20 -10.72 -8.95
N SER A 145 -23.29 -11.50 -9.06
CA SER A 145 -24.03 -12.12 -7.94
C SER A 145 -23.28 -13.21 -7.15
N ALA A 146 -22.01 -13.47 -7.48
CA ALA A 146 -21.18 -14.48 -6.85
C ALA A 146 -20.38 -13.98 -5.62
N ARG A 147 -20.84 -12.92 -4.94
CA ARG A 147 -20.23 -12.43 -3.69
C ARG A 147 -20.34 -13.52 -2.61
N LYS A 148 -19.26 -14.28 -2.41
CA LYS A 148 -19.04 -14.99 -1.16
C LYS A 148 -18.50 -13.97 -0.17
N ASN A 149 -19.40 -13.34 0.58
CA ASN A 149 -19.02 -12.52 1.72
C ASN A 149 -18.49 -13.48 2.80
N SER A 150 -17.21 -13.85 2.74
CA SER A 150 -16.62 -14.64 3.81
C SER A 150 -16.56 -13.74 5.04
N GLY A 151 -17.55 -13.84 5.93
CA GLY A 151 -17.73 -12.98 7.12
C GLY A 151 -16.59 -13.03 8.15
N LYS A 152 -15.41 -13.56 7.81
CA LYS A 152 -14.19 -13.44 8.60
C LYS A 152 -13.33 -12.35 8.00
N GLN A 153 -13.44 -11.15 8.56
CA GLN A 153 -12.45 -10.10 8.33
C GLN A 153 -11.10 -10.63 8.79
N TRP A 154 -10.12 -10.61 7.88
CA TRP A 154 -8.77 -11.06 8.19
C TRP A 154 -8.22 -10.22 9.35
N ALA A 155 -7.61 -10.86 10.37
CA ALA A 155 -7.25 -10.18 11.62
C ALA A 155 -6.31 -8.98 11.43
N HIS A 156 -5.52 -8.97 10.36
CA HIS A 156 -4.61 -7.88 10.02
C HIS A 156 -5.19 -6.86 9.04
N TYR A 157 -6.48 -6.98 8.67
CA TYR A 157 -7.12 -6.10 7.70
C TYR A 157 -7.07 -4.63 8.12
N VAL A 158 -7.53 -4.32 9.33
CA VAL A 158 -7.48 -2.95 9.91
C VAL A 158 -6.03 -2.47 10.01
N SER A 159 -5.10 -3.35 10.41
CA SER A 159 -3.67 -3.03 10.48
C SER A 159 -3.02 -2.82 9.11
N MET A 160 -3.66 -3.21 8.01
CA MET A 160 -3.13 -3.08 6.64
C MET A 160 -3.89 -2.05 5.80
N GLU A 161 -4.96 -1.46 6.35
CA GLU A 161 -5.86 -0.52 5.67
C GLU A 161 -5.14 0.68 5.05
N PHE A 162 -4.11 1.18 5.73
CA PHE A 162 -3.26 2.28 5.26
C PHE A 162 -2.62 2.06 3.87
N MET A 163 -2.49 0.80 3.41
CA MET A 163 -1.93 0.47 2.10
C MET A 163 -2.98 0.25 1.02
N ARG A 164 -4.28 0.45 1.33
CA ARG A 164 -5.40 0.21 0.40
C ARG A 164 -5.18 0.95 -0.92
N ASP A 165 -4.86 2.24 -0.85
CA ASP A 165 -4.65 3.09 -2.02
C ASP A 165 -3.50 2.61 -2.90
N SER A 166 -2.41 2.13 -2.31
CA SER A 166 -1.28 1.54 -3.05
C SER A 166 -1.67 0.24 -3.74
N CYS A 167 -2.54 -0.57 -3.13
CA CYS A 167 -3.02 -1.82 -3.71
C CYS A 167 -4.06 -1.62 -4.83
N LEU A 168 -4.74 -0.47 -4.85
CA LEU A 168 -5.74 -0.11 -5.86
C LEU A 168 -5.16 0.52 -7.12
N LEU A 169 -3.89 0.92 -7.11
CA LEU A 169 -3.20 1.39 -8.31
C LEU A 169 -3.13 0.23 -9.31
N LYS A 170 -3.90 0.34 -10.39
CA LYS A 170 -3.84 -0.60 -11.51
C LYS A 170 -2.47 -0.46 -12.17
N THR A 171 -1.61 -1.47 -12.02
CA THR A 171 -0.58 -1.70 -13.03
C THR A 171 -1.33 -1.98 -14.32
N THR A 172 -1.08 -1.20 -15.37
CA THR A 172 -1.63 -1.46 -16.70
C THR A 172 -1.31 -2.90 -17.11
N GLU A 173 -2.32 -3.70 -17.46
CA GLU A 173 -2.13 -5.06 -17.95
C GLU A 173 -1.44 -4.98 -19.32
N SER A 174 -0.19 -5.41 -19.37
CA SER A 174 0.60 -5.63 -20.58
C SER A 174 0.75 -7.14 -20.77
N ASN A 175 0.72 -7.63 -22.01
CA ASN A 175 0.97 -9.05 -22.34
C ASN A 175 2.45 -9.46 -22.17
N ILE A 176 3.24 -8.69 -21.43
CA ILE A 176 4.64 -8.96 -21.11
C ILE A 176 4.70 -9.19 -19.60
N GLU A 177 5.27 -10.32 -19.18
CA GLU A 177 5.53 -10.59 -17.76
C GLU A 177 6.27 -9.40 -17.14
N ASP A 178 5.67 -8.84 -16.08
CA ASP A 178 6.08 -7.61 -15.43
C ASP A 178 7.53 -7.72 -14.91
N PRO A 179 8.54 -7.06 -15.53
CA PRO A 179 9.91 -7.14 -15.09
C PRO A 179 10.18 -6.22 -13.88
N MET A 180 9.16 -5.57 -13.31
CA MET A 180 9.29 -4.70 -12.15
C MET A 180 9.01 -5.37 -10.79
N ASN A 181 9.11 -6.69 -10.73
CA ASN A 181 9.48 -7.35 -9.49
C ASN A 181 11.01 -7.24 -9.35
N ASN A 182 11.51 -6.06 -8.97
CA ASN A 182 12.90 -5.89 -8.57
C ASN A 182 13.14 -6.74 -7.30
N ASP A 183 13.37 -8.04 -7.50
CA ASP A 183 14.34 -8.80 -6.74
C ASP A 183 15.66 -8.07 -6.88
N LEU A 184 15.94 -7.21 -5.91
CA LEU A 184 17.29 -6.82 -5.58
C LEU A 184 17.94 -8.09 -4.99
N GLU A 185 18.33 -9.00 -5.88
CA GLU A 185 19.25 -10.07 -5.54
C GLU A 185 20.60 -9.45 -5.19
N ASP A 186 21.01 -9.82 -4.00
CA ASP A 186 22.29 -9.60 -3.36
C ASP A 186 23.38 -10.32 -4.17
N ASN A 187 24.22 -9.56 -4.89
CA ASN A 187 25.53 -10.02 -5.33
C ASN A 187 26.60 -9.21 -4.59
N GLY A 188 26.71 -9.45 -3.28
CA GLY A 188 27.86 -9.09 -2.47
C GLY A 188 29.00 -10.08 -2.68
N GLU A 189 29.82 -9.83 -3.70
CA GLU A 189 31.10 -10.49 -3.89
C GLU A 189 32.02 -10.17 -2.69
N SER A 190 32.39 -11.17 -1.91
CA SER A 190 33.51 -11.12 -0.98
C SER A 190 34.20 -12.47 -0.98
N VAL A 191 35.29 -12.49 -1.73
CA VAL A 191 36.27 -13.57 -1.85
C VAL A 191 36.91 -13.80 -0.47
N GLU A 192 36.82 -15.01 0.05
CA GLU A 192 37.97 -15.68 0.67
C GLU A 192 37.78 -17.20 0.72
N ASN A 193 38.65 -17.87 -0.04
CA ASN A 193 38.85 -19.32 -0.06
C ASN A 193 39.37 -19.81 1.29
N ILE A 194 38.69 -20.78 1.94
CA ILE A 194 39.38 -21.86 2.64
C ILE A 194 38.61 -23.18 2.42
N GLU A 195 39.24 -24.05 1.64
CA GLU A 195 38.95 -25.46 1.49
C GLU A 195 39.27 -26.21 2.80
N SER A 196 38.35 -27.02 3.32
CA SER A 196 38.67 -28.10 4.26
C SER A 196 37.61 -29.18 4.24
N ASN A 197 37.93 -30.25 3.50
CA ASN A 197 37.32 -31.57 3.58
C ASN A 197 37.41 -32.14 5.00
N HIS A 198 36.29 -32.63 5.57
CA HIS A 198 36.25 -33.93 6.25
C HIS A 198 34.79 -34.40 6.56
N GLY A 199 34.33 -35.39 5.79
CA GLY A 199 33.82 -36.68 6.31
C GLY A 199 32.53 -36.77 7.15
N SER A 200 31.42 -36.97 6.45
CA SER A 200 30.45 -38.08 6.60
C SER A 200 29.95 -38.54 7.98
N ARG A 201 28.63 -38.36 8.20
CA ARG A 201 27.76 -39.41 8.76
C ARG A 201 26.61 -39.72 7.79
N ASN A 202 26.63 -40.96 7.31
CA ASN A 202 25.72 -41.58 6.36
C ASN A 202 24.23 -41.47 6.75
N LYS A 203 23.39 -41.05 5.80
CA LYS A 203 22.08 -41.68 5.59
C LYS A 203 21.78 -41.82 4.10
N LYS A 204 22.17 -42.98 3.59
CA LYS A 204 21.92 -43.56 2.27
C LYS A 204 20.45 -43.46 1.86
N ARG A 205 20.16 -42.84 0.69
CA ARG A 205 19.10 -43.28 -0.24
C ARG A 205 19.30 -42.69 -1.65
N ARG A 206 19.95 -43.51 -2.48
CA ARG A 206 19.81 -43.77 -3.93
C ARG A 206 19.56 -42.59 -4.89
N ASN A 207 20.58 -42.36 -5.73
CA ASN A 207 20.57 -41.85 -7.10
C ASN A 207 19.21 -41.93 -7.84
N ASP A 208 18.77 -40.80 -8.36
CA ASP A 208 18.34 -40.69 -9.75
C ASP A 208 18.72 -39.30 -10.30
N SER A 209 19.98 -39.15 -10.70
CA SER A 209 20.53 -37.92 -11.30
C SER A 209 20.19 -37.78 -12.79
N ASN A 210 19.57 -38.79 -13.40
CA ASN A 210 19.30 -38.80 -14.84
C ASN A 210 17.91 -38.27 -15.20
N THR A 211 17.01 -38.10 -14.23
CA THR A 211 15.66 -37.58 -14.50
C THR A 211 15.64 -36.06 -14.65
N CYS A 212 16.49 -35.32 -13.90
CA CYS A 212 16.55 -33.85 -14.00
C CYS A 212 17.22 -33.39 -15.30
N THR A 213 18.29 -34.06 -15.76
CA THR A 213 18.89 -33.76 -17.06
C THR A 213 17.91 -34.05 -18.20
N SER A 214 17.16 -35.16 -18.11
CA SER A 214 16.12 -35.47 -19.09
C SER A 214 14.96 -34.46 -19.10
N ALA A 215 14.54 -33.94 -17.95
CA ALA A 215 13.50 -32.90 -17.89
C ALA A 215 13.99 -31.57 -18.47
N ILE A 216 15.23 -31.16 -18.15
CA ILE A 216 15.86 -29.97 -18.71
C ILE A 216 16.05 -30.10 -20.22
N GLU A 217 16.49 -31.27 -20.68
CA GLU A 217 16.71 -31.57 -22.11
C GLU A 217 15.38 -31.66 -22.87
N ARG A 218 14.31 -32.14 -22.24
CA ARG A 218 12.94 -32.10 -22.79
C ARG A 218 12.39 -30.68 -22.90
N ILE A 219 12.68 -29.80 -21.93
CA ILE A 219 12.30 -28.39 -21.99
C ILE A 219 13.12 -27.68 -23.08
N ALA A 220 14.42 -27.94 -23.16
CA ALA A 220 15.30 -27.37 -24.18
C ALA A 220 14.88 -27.82 -25.59
N ASN A 221 14.60 -29.11 -25.79
CA ASN A 221 14.10 -29.61 -27.08
C ASN A 221 12.72 -29.04 -27.42
N ALA A 222 11.81 -28.89 -26.45
CA ALA A 222 10.50 -28.28 -26.68
C ALA A 222 10.57 -26.78 -27.03
N LEU A 223 11.61 -26.07 -26.57
CA LEU A 223 11.85 -24.67 -26.95
C LEU A 223 12.50 -24.57 -28.34
N CYS A 224 13.38 -25.52 -28.69
CA CYS A 224 14.04 -25.57 -30.00
C CYS A 224 13.15 -26.13 -31.13
N ASP A 225 12.16 -26.98 -30.81
CA ASP A 225 11.24 -27.59 -31.78
C ASP A 225 10.05 -26.69 -32.16
N ASN A 226 9.89 -25.53 -31.53
CA ASN A 226 8.98 -24.51 -32.03
C ASN A 226 9.61 -23.90 -33.28
N ASN A 227 9.26 -24.48 -34.43
CA ASN A 227 9.31 -23.82 -35.72
C ASN A 227 8.96 -22.34 -35.55
N ASP A 228 9.83 -21.46 -36.06
CA ASP A 228 9.69 -20.02 -36.16
C ASP A 228 8.36 -19.60 -36.84
N VAL A 229 7.25 -19.73 -36.13
CA VAL A 229 6.04 -18.98 -36.41
C VAL A 229 6.04 -17.87 -35.37
N MET A 230 6.82 -16.83 -35.67
CA MET A 230 6.60 -15.52 -35.06
C MET A 230 5.10 -15.23 -35.19
N PRO A 231 4.37 -14.96 -34.09
CA PRO A 231 3.01 -14.48 -34.22
C PRO A 231 3.10 -13.22 -35.07
N ASP A 232 2.46 -13.24 -36.23
CA ASP A 232 2.45 -12.12 -37.17
C ASP A 232 1.71 -10.97 -36.48
N LEU A 233 2.47 -10.12 -35.79
CA LEU A 233 1.95 -8.96 -35.09
C LEU A 233 1.35 -8.05 -36.17
N PRO A 234 0.12 -7.54 -35.99
CA PRO A 234 -0.43 -6.59 -36.94
C PRO A 234 0.57 -5.44 -37.11
N PRO A 235 0.82 -4.98 -38.35
CA PRO A 235 1.75 -3.90 -38.58
C PRO A 235 1.38 -2.71 -37.68
N PRO A 236 2.36 -2.08 -37.02
CA PRO A 236 2.08 -0.97 -36.12
C PRO A 236 1.26 0.08 -36.89
N PRO A 237 0.21 0.64 -36.26
CA PRO A 237 -0.64 1.62 -36.91
C PRO A 237 0.23 2.75 -37.46
N VAL A 238 0.09 3.01 -38.77
CA VAL A 238 0.84 4.08 -39.44
C VAL A 238 0.40 5.40 -38.80
N PRO A 239 1.32 6.17 -38.21
CA PRO A 239 0.97 7.46 -37.60
C PRO A 239 0.38 8.39 -38.65
N ASP A 240 -0.77 8.99 -38.36
CA ASP A 240 -1.36 9.98 -39.24
C ASP A 240 -0.82 11.40 -38.98
N GLU A 241 -1.31 12.38 -39.74
CA GLU A 241 -0.91 13.78 -39.57
C GLU A 241 -1.32 14.34 -38.19
N ILE A 242 -2.41 13.84 -37.62
CA ILE A 242 -2.92 14.24 -36.30
C ILE A 242 -2.01 13.68 -35.21
N ASP A 243 -1.64 12.40 -35.29
CA ASP A 243 -0.71 11.74 -34.37
C ASP A 243 0.65 12.45 -34.36
N SER A 244 1.13 12.83 -35.55
CA SER A 244 2.38 13.59 -35.71
C SER A 244 2.30 14.96 -35.03
N PHE A 245 1.18 15.67 -35.22
CA PHE A 245 0.92 16.94 -34.57
C PHE A 245 0.82 16.80 -33.03
N LEU A 246 0.08 15.80 -32.53
CA LEU A 246 -0.07 15.55 -31.10
C LEU A 246 1.25 15.15 -30.43
N SER A 247 2.11 14.41 -31.15
CA SER A 247 3.45 14.07 -30.70
C SER A 247 4.32 15.32 -30.54
N MET A 248 4.34 16.20 -31.55
CA MET A 248 5.07 17.47 -31.50
C MET A 248 4.56 18.39 -30.39
N LEU A 249 3.24 18.54 -30.26
CA LEU A 249 2.60 19.29 -29.19
C LEU A 249 2.95 18.72 -27.82
N GLY A 250 2.95 17.39 -27.67
CA GLY A 250 3.34 16.70 -26.45
C GLY A 250 4.80 16.94 -26.05
N CYS A 251 5.72 16.98 -27.02
CA CYS A 251 7.11 17.35 -26.79
C CYS A 251 7.24 18.79 -26.26
N GLN A 252 6.58 19.75 -26.90
CA GLN A 252 6.60 21.16 -26.46
C GLN A 252 6.00 21.34 -25.06
N LEU A 253 4.90 20.63 -24.74
CA LEU A 253 4.30 20.68 -23.41
C LEU A 253 5.24 20.14 -22.33
N ARG A 254 6.07 19.13 -22.65
CA ARG A 254 7.04 18.54 -21.70
C ARG A 254 8.18 19.48 -21.31
N GLU A 255 8.48 20.49 -22.12
CA GLU A 255 9.49 21.51 -21.84
C GLU A 255 8.99 22.61 -20.88
N LEU A 256 7.68 22.75 -20.72
CA LEU A 256 7.07 23.81 -19.90
C LEU A 256 6.97 23.43 -18.42
N GLU A 257 7.07 24.43 -17.55
CA GLU A 257 6.85 24.28 -16.11
C GLU A 257 5.42 23.79 -15.79
N SER A 258 5.28 22.93 -14.78
CA SER A 258 4.05 22.22 -14.42
C SER A 258 2.78 23.10 -14.35
N ARG A 259 2.88 24.33 -13.83
CA ARG A 259 1.73 25.24 -13.74
C ARG A 259 1.31 25.77 -15.11
N LYS A 260 2.28 26.22 -15.92
CA LYS A 260 2.04 26.72 -17.29
C LYS A 260 1.57 25.60 -18.23
N ARG A 261 2.15 24.40 -18.10
CA ARG A 261 1.74 23.20 -18.85
C ARG A 261 0.26 22.88 -18.66
N ARG A 262 -0.22 22.83 -17.41
CA ARG A 262 -1.64 22.59 -17.10
C ARG A 262 -2.56 23.71 -17.59
N GLU A 263 -2.10 24.96 -17.56
CA GLU A 263 -2.88 26.08 -18.11
C GLU A 263 -3.06 25.97 -19.62
N ILE A 264 -2.00 25.64 -20.35
CA ILE A 264 -2.04 25.48 -21.81
C ILE A 264 -2.89 24.26 -22.20
N MET A 265 -2.74 23.13 -21.50
CA MET A 265 -3.60 21.96 -21.71
C MET A 265 -5.09 22.30 -21.56
N ARG A 266 -5.45 23.08 -20.53
CA ARG A 266 -6.83 23.54 -20.33
C ARG A 266 -7.31 24.43 -21.49
N LYS A 267 -6.48 25.35 -21.97
CA LYS A 267 -6.83 26.22 -23.12
C LYS A 267 -7.07 25.40 -24.39
N ILE A 268 -6.21 24.41 -24.66
CA ILE A 268 -6.37 23.51 -25.81
C ILE A 268 -7.70 22.76 -25.70
N LEU A 269 -8.01 22.19 -24.54
CA LEU A 269 -9.27 21.47 -24.32
C LEU A 269 -10.51 22.36 -24.47
N ASN A 270 -10.45 23.60 -23.96
CA ASN A 270 -11.55 24.56 -24.12
C ASN A 270 -11.79 24.90 -25.60
N ILE A 271 -10.73 25.17 -26.37
CA ILE A 271 -10.85 25.43 -27.81
C ILE A 271 -11.51 24.26 -28.53
N THR A 272 -11.10 23.02 -28.22
CA THR A 272 -11.70 21.83 -28.80
C THR A 272 -13.18 21.71 -28.43
N TYR A 273 -13.52 21.95 -27.16
CA TYR A 273 -14.91 21.89 -26.68
C TYR A 273 -15.80 22.95 -27.32
N ASP A 274 -15.34 24.21 -27.39
CA ASP A 274 -16.08 25.32 -28.00
C ASP A 274 -16.33 25.04 -29.49
N THR A 275 -15.31 24.54 -30.20
CA THR A 275 -15.44 24.18 -31.63
C THR A 275 -16.42 23.01 -31.86
N LEU A 276 -16.45 22.03 -30.95
CA LEU A 276 -17.37 20.89 -31.03
C LEU A 276 -18.81 21.28 -30.68
N THR A 277 -19.00 22.27 -29.81
CA THR A 277 -20.33 22.76 -29.42
C THR A 277 -20.93 23.74 -30.42
N GLU A 278 -20.12 24.44 -31.22
CA GLU A 278 -20.59 25.25 -32.35
C GLU A 278 -21.06 24.43 -33.58
N GLN A 279 -20.76 23.13 -33.63
CA GLN A 279 -21.18 22.23 -34.71
C GLN A 279 -22.51 21.51 -34.47
N TYR A 280 -23.20 21.78 -33.35
CA TYR A 280 -24.54 21.27 -33.00
C TYR A 280 -25.52 22.41 -32.73
#